data_AF-A0A6N8HUQ4-F1
#
_entry.id   AF-A0A6N8HUQ4-F1
#
_cell.length_a   1.000
_cell.length_b   1.000
_cell.length_c   1.000
_cell.angle_alpha   90.00
_cell.angle_beta   90.00
_cell.angle_gamma   90.00
#
_symmetry.space_group_name_H-M   'P 1'
#
loop_
_entity.id
_entity.type
_entity.pdbx_description
1 polymer ?
#
loop_
_entity_poly.entity_id
_entity_poly.type
_entity_poly.pdbx_seq_one_letter_code
_entity_poly.pdbx_strand_id
1 'polypeptide(L)'
;MQDKLQELLDRLDANFLAFQTAWEAKNKTELIDASREITAIKDAHYYLTESHGFEPEEVDYLLLFENPLQVVADKWLERTEDLSDFSFALDEVFDKQDALRDYEQKEKPSVLEQLRKAPGPTPEPHEKPATAKEAR
;
A
#
# COMPACT_ATOMS: atom_id res chain seq x y z
N MET A 1 -25.43 -31.60 0.13
CA MET A 1 -24.49 -30.59 0.67
C MET A 1 -23.17 -30.68 -0.08
N GLN A 2 -22.50 -31.84 -0.08
CA GLN A 2 -21.20 -32.01 -0.74
C GLN A 2 -21.23 -31.70 -2.25
N ASP A 3 -22.29 -32.10 -2.97
CA ASP A 3 -22.41 -31.78 -4.41
C ASP A 3 -22.51 -30.28 -4.70
N LYS A 4 -23.29 -29.55 -3.88
CA LYS A 4 -23.44 -28.09 -4.02
C LYS A 4 -22.19 -27.34 -3.63
N LEU A 5 -21.49 -27.81 -2.59
CA LEU A 5 -20.19 -27.24 -2.21
C LEU A 5 -19.18 -27.41 -3.35
N GLN A 6 -19.12 -28.60 -3.95
CA GLN A 6 -18.26 -28.82 -5.12
C GLN A 6 -18.67 -27.93 -6.30
N GLU A 7 -19.98 -27.79 -6.57
CA GLU A 7 -20.48 -26.88 -7.60
C GLU A 7 -20.03 -25.43 -7.36
N LEU A 8 -20.06 -24.96 -6.11
CA LEU A 8 -19.59 -23.62 -5.75
C LEU A 8 -18.09 -23.48 -5.99
N LEU A 9 -17.28 -24.43 -5.52
CA LEU A 9 -15.82 -24.39 -5.70
C LEU A 9 -15.44 -24.40 -7.19
N ASP A 10 -16.07 -25.28 -7.99
CA ASP A 10 -15.86 -25.33 -9.44
C ASP A 10 -16.25 -24.00 -10.11
N ARG A 11 -17.32 -23.34 -9.64
CA ARG A 11 -17.75 -22.04 -10.15
C ARG A 11 -16.78 -20.92 -9.77
N LEU A 12 -16.26 -20.92 -8.54
CA LEU A 12 -15.25 -19.96 -8.09
C LEU A 12 -13.97 -20.08 -8.91
N ASP A 13 -13.52 -21.31 -9.19
CA ASP A 13 -12.35 -21.57 -10.05
C ASP A 13 -12.59 -21.12 -11.49
N ALA A 14 -13.78 -21.40 -12.04
CA ALA A 14 -14.14 -20.94 -13.38
C ALA A 14 -14.21 -19.41 -13.46
N ASN A 15 -14.77 -18.73 -12.45
CA ASN A 15 -14.79 -17.27 -12.37
C ASN A 15 -13.35 -16.72 -12.31
N PHE A 16 -12.49 -17.32 -11.48
CA PHE A 16 -11.09 -16.89 -11.35
C PHE A 16 -10.32 -17.05 -12.66
N LEU A 17 -10.48 -18.18 -13.36
CA LEU A 17 -9.86 -18.41 -14.66
C LEU A 17 -10.30 -17.39 -15.72
N ALA A 18 -11.58 -16.99 -15.69
CA ALA A 18 -12.09 -15.95 -16.57
C ALA A 18 -11.41 -14.59 -16.30
N PHE A 19 -11.20 -14.23 -15.03
CA PHE A 19 -10.43 -13.05 -14.65
C PHE A 19 -8.98 -13.14 -15.10
N GLN A 20 -8.30 -14.27 -14.89
CA GLN A 20 -6.92 -14.47 -15.36
C GLN A 20 -6.80 -14.28 -16.87
N THR A 21 -7.71 -14.88 -17.62
CA THR A 21 -7.76 -14.74 -19.09
C THR A 21 -7.95 -13.28 -19.50
N ALA A 22 -8.82 -12.54 -18.80
CA ALA A 22 -9.04 -11.12 -19.05
C ALA A 22 -7.81 -10.26 -18.70
N TRP A 23 -7.08 -10.60 -17.65
CA TRP A 23 -5.83 -9.92 -17.26
C TRP A 23 -4.71 -10.17 -18.26
N GLU A 24 -4.56 -11.40 -18.76
CA GLU A 24 -3.55 -11.74 -19.77
C GLU A 24 -3.73 -10.97 -21.09
N ALA A 25 -4.96 -10.56 -21.40
CA ALA A 25 -5.27 -9.73 -22.56
C ALA A 25 -4.98 -8.23 -22.36
N LYS A 26 -4.78 -7.78 -21.12
CA LYS A 26 -4.52 -6.36 -20.80
C LYS A 26 -3.05 -5.99 -21.03
N ASN A 27 -2.81 -4.72 -21.33
CA ASN A 27 -1.46 -4.19 -21.38
C ASN A 27 -0.91 -3.90 -19.97
N LYS A 28 0.40 -3.61 -19.88
CA LYS A 28 1.09 -3.39 -18.61
C LYS A 28 0.51 -2.24 -17.79
N THR A 29 0.13 -1.14 -18.43
CA THR A 29 -0.46 0.02 -17.74
C THR A 29 -1.83 -0.34 -17.19
N GLU A 30 -2.67 -0.99 -17.99
CA GLU A 30 -3.99 -1.45 -17.52
C GLU A 30 -3.89 -2.43 -16.34
N LEU A 31 -2.88 -3.30 -16.32
CA LEU A 31 -2.63 -4.22 -15.21
C LEU A 31 -2.17 -3.49 -13.94
N ILE A 32 -1.34 -2.45 -14.06
CA ILE A 32 -0.90 -1.64 -12.93
C ILE A 32 -2.10 -0.88 -12.34
N ASP A 33 -2.93 -0.29 -13.20
CA ASP A 33 -4.11 0.46 -12.78
C ASP A 33 -5.15 -0.46 -12.11
N ALA A 34 -5.28 -1.71 -12.58
CA ALA A 34 -6.17 -2.72 -12.01
C ALA A 34 -5.57 -3.48 -10.80
N SER A 35 -4.37 -3.14 -10.33
CA SER A 35 -3.65 -3.93 -9.31
C SER A 35 -4.44 -4.17 -8.02
N ARG A 36 -5.24 -3.19 -7.58
CA ARG A 36 -6.11 -3.32 -6.40
C ARG A 36 -7.23 -4.33 -6.60
N GLU A 37 -7.90 -4.25 -7.75
CA GLU A 37 -8.95 -5.20 -8.14
C GLU A 37 -8.38 -6.62 -8.27
N ILE A 38 -7.23 -6.77 -8.93
CA ILE A 38 -6.52 -8.05 -9.06
C ILE A 38 -6.22 -8.66 -7.69
N THR A 39 -5.72 -7.85 -6.76
CA THR A 39 -5.44 -8.30 -5.39
C THR A 39 -6.73 -8.73 -4.70
N ALA A 40 -7.80 -7.93 -4.79
CA ALA A 40 -9.06 -8.25 -4.14
C ALA A 40 -9.67 -9.56 -4.64
N ILE A 41 -9.65 -9.81 -5.95
CA ILE A 41 -10.13 -11.06 -6.55
C ILE A 41 -9.29 -12.26 -6.11
N LYS A 42 -7.96 -12.12 -6.07
CA LYS A 42 -7.06 -13.20 -5.62
C LYS A 42 -7.27 -13.53 -4.14
N ASP A 43 -7.36 -12.53 -3.28
CA ASP A 43 -7.56 -12.72 -1.85
C ASP A 43 -8.92 -13.36 -1.57
N ALA A 44 -9.98 -12.90 -2.24
CA ALA A 44 -11.31 -13.47 -2.12
C ALA A 44 -11.33 -14.94 -2.57
N HIS A 45 -10.73 -15.26 -3.72
CA HIS A 45 -10.66 -16.65 -4.22
C HIS A 45 -9.94 -17.54 -3.22
N TYR A 46 -8.72 -17.16 -2.81
CA TYR A 46 -7.94 -17.92 -1.84
C TYR A 46 -8.69 -18.15 -0.52
N TYR A 47 -9.32 -17.11 0.02
CA TYR A 47 -10.05 -17.23 1.28
C TYR A 47 -11.23 -18.20 1.16
N LEU A 48 -12.01 -18.08 0.08
CA LEU A 48 -13.20 -18.90 -0.14
C LEU A 48 -12.85 -20.37 -0.41
N THR A 49 -11.76 -20.66 -1.12
CA THR A 49 -11.40 -22.05 -1.46
C THR A 49 -10.56 -22.74 -0.40
N GLU A 50 -9.67 -22.01 0.29
CA GLU A 50 -8.69 -22.62 1.20
C GLU A 50 -9.01 -22.46 2.69
N SER A 51 -9.75 -21.42 3.09
CA SER A 51 -9.80 -20.99 4.50
C SER A 51 -11.19 -20.91 5.12
N HIS A 52 -12.22 -20.52 4.36
CA HIS A 52 -13.48 -20.06 4.95
C HIS A 52 -14.27 -21.16 5.66
N GLY A 53 -14.43 -22.33 5.03
CA GLY A 53 -15.28 -23.41 5.54
C GLY A 53 -16.77 -23.03 5.50
N PHE A 54 -17.49 -23.45 4.45
CA PHE A 54 -18.86 -23.00 4.22
C PHE A 54 -19.93 -23.78 5.01
N GLU A 55 -20.91 -23.05 5.51
CA GLU A 55 -22.19 -23.60 5.95
C GLU A 55 -23.16 -23.81 4.77
N PRO A 56 -24.14 -24.72 4.87
CA PRO A 56 -25.02 -25.08 3.76
C PRO A 56 -25.82 -23.90 3.18
N GLU A 57 -26.29 -23.01 4.05
CA GLU A 57 -27.07 -21.83 3.66
C GLU A 57 -26.22 -20.80 2.90
N GLU A 58 -24.92 -20.70 3.24
CA GLU A 58 -23.99 -19.81 2.55
C GLU A 58 -23.69 -20.32 1.14
N VAL A 59 -23.50 -21.64 0.98
CA VAL A 59 -23.35 -22.26 -0.33
C VAL A 59 -24.58 -21.99 -1.20
N ASP A 60 -25.77 -22.23 -0.66
CA ASP A 60 -27.02 -22.01 -1.38
C ASP A 60 -27.21 -20.54 -1.77
N TYR A 61 -26.81 -19.60 -0.91
CA TYR A 61 -26.89 -18.18 -1.19
C TYR A 61 -25.88 -17.74 -2.27
N LEU A 62 -24.63 -18.18 -2.19
CA LEU A 62 -23.60 -17.81 -3.17
C LEU A 62 -23.87 -18.40 -4.55
N LEU A 63 -24.46 -19.59 -4.63
CA LEU A 63 -24.86 -20.21 -5.89
C LEU A 63 -25.98 -19.47 -6.62
N LEU A 64 -26.64 -18.49 -5.99
CA LEU A 64 -27.61 -17.60 -6.65
C LEU A 64 -26.93 -16.63 -7.64
N PHE A 65 -25.62 -16.40 -7.51
CA PHE A 65 -24.88 -15.48 -8.37
C PHE A 65 -24.20 -16.22 -9.53
N GLU A 66 -24.12 -15.56 -10.69
CA GLU A 66 -23.34 -16.06 -11.83
C GLU A 66 -21.83 -15.97 -11.56
N ASN A 67 -21.41 -14.91 -10.87
CA ASN A 67 -20.02 -14.67 -10.47
C ASN A 67 -19.94 -14.37 -8.97
N PRO A 68 -20.13 -15.37 -8.09
CA PRO A 68 -20.00 -15.18 -6.64
C PRO A 68 -18.63 -14.64 -6.23
N LEU A 69 -17.57 -14.97 -6.97
CA LEU A 69 -16.22 -14.48 -6.68
C LEU A 69 -16.15 -12.96 -6.77
N GLN A 70 -16.71 -12.37 -7.84
CA GLN A 70 -16.74 -10.92 -8.01
C GLN A 70 -17.54 -10.23 -6.89
N VAL A 71 -18.69 -10.80 -6.51
CA VAL A 71 -19.54 -10.23 -5.44
C VAL A 71 -18.77 -10.10 -4.12
N VAL A 72 -18.01 -11.13 -3.76
CA VAL A 72 -17.19 -11.12 -2.54
C VAL A 72 -15.99 -10.17 -2.69
N ALA A 73 -15.31 -10.19 -3.85
CA ALA A 73 -14.17 -9.33 -4.13
C ALA A 73 -14.55 -7.83 -4.08
N ASP A 74 -15.70 -7.45 -4.62
CA ASP A 74 -16.20 -6.07 -4.58
C ASP A 74 -16.39 -5.60 -3.14
N LYS A 75 -16.96 -6.45 -2.28
CA LYS A 75 -17.13 -6.14 -0.84
C LYS A 75 -15.81 -6.07 -0.09
N TRP A 76 -14.83 -6.87 -0.48
CA TRP A 76 -13.48 -6.76 0.07
C TRP A 76 -12.79 -5.46 -0.38
N LEU A 77 -12.96 -5.09 -1.65
CA LEU A 77 -12.40 -3.85 -2.20
C LEU A 77 -12.99 -2.61 -1.52
N GLU A 78 -14.32 -2.54 -1.35
CA GLU A 78 -15.01 -1.48 -0.60
C GLU A 78 -14.41 -1.31 0.81
N ARG A 79 -14.12 -2.42 1.49
CA ARG A 79 -13.53 -2.39 2.83
C ARG A 79 -12.08 -1.92 2.85
N THR A 80 -11.29 -2.28 1.83
CA THR A 80 -9.86 -1.94 1.76
C THR A 80 -9.58 -0.56 1.19
N GLU A 81 -10.55 0.08 0.53
CA GLU A 81 -10.45 1.49 0.12
C GLU A 81 -10.25 2.46 1.28
N ASP A 82 -10.83 2.16 2.44
CA ASP A 82 -10.69 2.98 3.64
C ASP A 82 -9.30 2.87 4.30
N LEU A 83 -8.47 1.91 3.89
CA LEU A 83 -7.10 1.72 4.42
C LEU A 83 -6.07 2.69 3.83
N SER A 84 -6.51 3.78 3.20
CA SER A 84 -5.62 4.83 2.68
C SER A 84 -4.90 5.62 3.77
N ASP A 85 -5.30 5.46 5.04
CA ASP A 85 -4.58 6.01 6.18
C ASP A 85 -3.37 5.13 6.56
N PHE A 86 -2.22 5.46 5.99
CA PHE A 86 -0.94 4.82 6.28
C PHE A 86 -0.30 5.29 7.60
N SER A 87 -0.98 6.07 8.44
CA SER A 87 -0.42 6.55 9.72
C SER A 87 0.09 5.41 10.59
N PHE A 88 -0.66 4.31 10.71
CA PHE A 88 -0.24 3.11 11.43
C PHE A 88 1.06 2.50 10.86
N ALA A 89 1.17 2.39 9.54
CA ALA A 89 2.36 1.83 8.91
C ALA A 89 3.59 2.73 9.12
N LEU A 90 3.40 4.06 9.10
CA LEU A 90 4.46 5.02 9.37
C LEU A 90 4.90 4.98 10.85
N ASP A 91 3.94 4.89 11.77
CA ASP A 91 4.20 4.77 13.21
C ASP A 91 5.08 3.54 13.48
N GLU A 92 4.73 2.39 12.93
CA GLU A 92 5.53 1.16 13.04
C GLU A 92 6.97 1.32 12.50
N VAL A 93 7.13 2.01 11.37
CA VAL A 93 8.46 2.29 10.79
C VAL A 93 9.27 3.23 11.68
N PHE A 94 8.65 4.26 12.24
CA PHE A 94 9.33 5.27 13.05
C PHE A 94 9.65 4.80 14.47
N ASP A 95 8.78 3.99 15.06
CA ASP A 95 8.92 3.50 16.42
C ASP A 95 9.97 2.40 16.51
N LYS A 96 9.95 1.45 15.58
CA LYS A 96 10.89 0.31 15.61
C LYS A 96 12.25 0.69 15.04
N GLN A 97 12.28 1.52 14.00
CA GLN A 97 13.48 1.88 13.21
C GLN A 97 14.33 0.67 12.76
N ASP A 98 13.78 -0.53 12.83
CA ASP A 98 14.40 -1.79 12.45
C ASP A 98 14.61 -1.86 10.94
N ALA A 99 13.79 -1.15 10.17
CA ALA A 99 13.96 -0.92 8.75
C ALA A 99 15.37 -0.38 8.38
N LEU A 100 16.10 0.28 9.31
CA LEU A 100 17.50 0.69 9.08
C LEU A 100 18.47 -0.50 8.91
N ARG A 101 18.10 -1.69 9.40
CA ARG A 101 18.89 -2.92 9.27
C ARG A 101 18.55 -3.68 7.98
N ASP A 102 17.28 -3.66 7.60
CA ASP A 102 16.75 -4.52 6.54
C ASP A 102 16.74 -3.86 5.15
N TYR A 103 16.85 -2.53 5.08
CA TYR A 103 16.80 -1.77 3.82
C TYR A 103 18.09 -0.95 3.59
N GLU A 104 18.47 -0.81 2.31
CA GLU A 104 19.64 -0.01 1.92
C GLU A 104 19.48 1.46 2.31
N GLN A 105 20.50 2.01 2.98
CA GLN A 105 20.53 3.41 3.38
C GLN A 105 21.26 4.25 2.31
N LYS A 106 20.73 5.44 2.04
CA LYS A 106 21.48 6.44 1.27
C LYS A 106 22.76 6.82 2.04
N GLU A 107 23.87 6.95 1.32
CA GLU A 107 25.11 7.46 1.91
C GLU A 107 24.83 8.83 2.55
N LYS A 108 25.14 8.97 3.85
CA LYS A 108 24.98 10.24 4.53
C LYS A 108 26.01 11.21 3.94
N PRO A 109 25.62 12.40 3.46
CA PRO A 109 26.57 13.38 2.97
C PRO A 109 27.56 13.68 4.09
N SER A 110 28.85 13.54 3.78
CA SER A 110 29.91 13.73 4.77
C SER A 110 29.79 15.11 5.41
N VAL A 111 29.98 15.19 6.72
CA VAL A 111 30.00 16.46 7.46
C VAL A 111 30.98 17.45 6.83
N LEU A 112 32.07 16.94 6.23
CA LEU A 112 33.05 17.75 5.50
C LEU A 112 32.49 18.33 4.18
N GLU A 113 31.66 17.61 3.46
CA GLU A 113 30.99 18.12 2.26
C GLU A 113 29.94 19.17 2.61
N GLN A 114 29.22 18.98 3.72
CA GLN A 114 28.25 19.95 4.22
C GLN A 114 28.93 21.25 4.65
N LEU A 115 30.05 21.15 5.39
CA LEU A 115 30.86 22.31 5.80
C LEU A 115 31.48 23.05 4.60
N ARG A 116 31.87 22.34 3.54
CA ARG A 116 32.40 22.95 2.31
C ARG A 116 31.33 23.67 1.48
N LYS A 117 30.07 23.25 1.55
CA LYS A 117 28.94 23.88 0.85
C LYS A 117 28.30 25.03 1.64
N ALA A 118 28.55 25.13 2.94
CA ALA A 118 28.08 26.25 3.74
C ALA A 118 28.81 27.54 3.30
N PRO A 119 28.09 28.64 2.97
CA PRO A 119 28.72 29.93 2.79
C PRO A 119 29.45 30.30 4.09
N GLY A 120 30.75 30.56 4.01
CA GLY A 120 31.53 30.99 5.17
C GLY A 120 30.94 32.28 5.77
N PRO A 121 31.10 32.50 7.09
CA PRO A 121 30.62 33.73 7.72
C PRO A 121 31.31 34.92 7.08
N THR A 122 30.55 35.75 6.37
CA THR A 122 31.00 37.08 5.94
C THR A 122 31.35 37.87 7.20
N PRO A 123 32.58 38.36 7.36
CA PRO A 123 32.91 39.23 8.48
C PRO A 123 32.14 40.54 8.32
N GLU A 124 31.17 40.79 9.19
CA GLU A 124 30.51 42.11 9.28
C GLU A 124 31.55 43.18 9.67
N PRO A 125 31.59 44.34 9.00
CA PRO A 125 32.51 45.41 9.35
C PRO A 125 32.12 45.98 10.72
N HIS A 126 33.03 45.86 11.70
CA HIS A 126 32.89 46.55 12.98
C HIS A 126 32.87 48.08 12.78
N GLU A 127 31.71 48.70 12.96
CA GLU A 127 31.61 50.15 13.14
C GLU A 127 32.19 50.54 14.51
N LYS A 128 33.17 51.44 14.50
CA LYS A 128 33.80 52.01 15.69
C LYS A 128 32.81 52.93 16.42
N PRO A 129 32.76 52.92 17.76
CA PRO A 129 31.86 53.78 18.51
C PRO A 129 32.32 55.25 18.41
N ALA A 130 31.42 56.13 17.94
CA ALA A 130 31.64 57.57 17.92
C ALA A 130 31.60 58.12 19.35
N THR A 131 32.68 58.80 19.74
CA THR A 131 32.83 59.55 20.98
C THR A 131 31.82 60.70 21.04
N ALA A 132 30.90 60.63 22.00
CA ALA A 132 30.02 61.74 22.35
C ALA A 132 30.86 62.86 22.99
N LYS A 133 30.90 64.01 22.32
CA LYS A 133 31.58 65.22 22.78
C LYS A 133 30.57 66.06 23.57
N GLU A 134 30.94 66.38 24.82
CA GLU A 134 30.23 67.31 25.69
C GLU A 134 30.04 68.68 25.02
N ALA A 135 28.87 69.31 25.22
CA ALA A 135 28.68 70.74 25.04
C ALA A 135 27.77 71.28 26.16
N ARG A 136 28.37 72.26 26.85
CA ARG A 136 27.88 73.15 27.93
C ARG A 136 26.44 73.61 27.86
#